data_AF-A0A2D8PIP4-F1
#
_entry.id   AF-A0A2D8PIP4-F1
#
_cell.length_a   1.000
_cell.length_b   1.000
_cell.length_c   1.000
_cell.angle_alpha   90.00
_cell.angle_beta   90.00
_cell.angle_gamma   90.00
#
_symmetry.space_group_name_H-M   'P 1'
#
loop_
_entity.id
_entity.type
_entity.pdbx_description
1 polymer ?
#
loop_
_entity_poly.entity_id
_entity_poly.type
_entity_poly.pdbx_seq_one_letter_code
_entity_poly.pdbx_strand_id
1 'polypeptide(L)' 'MYYSLVDGDAACSNLAVPVTVREQVVAVINVEGMEPDAFDDSDVETLETLADQLAVA' A
#
# COMPACT_ATOMS: atom_id res chain seq x y z
N MET A 1 -8.54 0.14 17.88
CA MET A 1 -7.15 -0.02 18.36
C MET A 1 -6.35 1.02 17.61
N TYR A 2 -5.98 2.14 18.25
CA TYR A 2 -5.19 3.21 17.61
C TYR A 2 -3.71 2.89 17.82
N TYR A 3 -2.94 2.72 16.74
CA TYR A 3 -1.48 2.70 16.86
C TYR A 3 -1.03 4.12 17.19
N SER A 4 -0.50 4.30 18.40
CA SER A 4 0.34 5.45 18.72
C SER A 4 1.59 5.31 17.88
N LEU A 5 1.69 6.06 16.77
CA LEU A 5 2.96 6.28 16.10
C LEU A 5 3.89 6.90 17.14
N VAL A 6 4.83 6.10 17.64
CA VAL A 6 5.86 6.57 18.56
C VAL A 6 6.70 7.55 17.75
N ASP A 7 6.68 8.81 18.17
CA ASP A 7 7.48 9.89 17.61
C ASP A 7 8.94 9.45 17.45
N GLY A 8 9.40 9.33 16.20
CA GLY A 8 10.81 9.08 15.87
C GLY A 8 11.06 8.37 14.53
N ASP A 9 10.09 7.63 13.99
CA ASP A 9 10.24 6.82 12.76
C ASP A 9 8.97 6.91 11.90
N ALA A 10 8.49 8.14 11.67
CA ALA A 10 7.30 8.36 10.86
C ALA A 10 7.63 8.04 9.40
N ALA A 11 6.88 7.12 8.79
CA ALA A 11 6.93 6.85 7.36
C ALA A 11 6.93 8.18 6.59
N CYS A 12 8.01 8.42 5.85
CA CYS A 12 8.21 9.66 5.08
C CYS A 12 7.45 9.62 3.75
N SER A 13 7.09 8.42 3.30
CA SER A 13 6.25 8.17 2.13
C SER A 13 5.41 6.91 2.34
N ASN A 14 4.25 6.84 1.68
CA ASN A 14 3.44 5.64 1.63
C ASN A 14 2.92 5.40 0.21
N LEU A 15 2.66 4.13 -0.10
CA LEU A 15 1.95 3.73 -1.31
C LEU A 15 0.86 2.73 -0.92
N ALA A 16 -0.38 3.05 -1.30
CA ALA A 16 -1.55 2.27 -0.97
C ALA A 16 -2.31 1.87 -2.24
N VAL A 17 -2.46 0.56 -2.46
CA VAL A 17 -3.14 -0.01 -3.63
C VAL A 17 -4.36 -0.82 -3.17
N PRO A 18 -5.57 -0.54 -3.71
CA PRO A 18 -6.78 -1.24 -3.32
C PRO A 18 -6.85 -2.63 -3.96
N VAL A 19 -7.31 -3.63 -3.19
CA VAL A 19 -7.70 -4.94 -3.72
C VAL A 19 -9.21 -4.92 -3.97
N THR A 20 -9.61 -5.08 -5.23
CA THR A 20 -11.01 -4.95 -5.66
C THR A 20 -11.56 -6.29 -6.17
N VAL A 21 -12.64 -6.78 -5.57
CA VAL A 21 -13.36 -7.99 -5.99
C VAL A 21 -14.77 -7.60 -6.40
N ARG A 22 -15.16 -7.89 -7.65
CA ARG A 22 -16.49 -7.54 -8.20
C ARG A 22 -16.84 -6.06 -7.94
N GLU A 23 -15.92 -5.17 -8.28
CA GLU A 23 -16.07 -3.71 -8.14
C GLU A 23 -16.17 -3.21 -6.68
N GLN A 24 -15.97 -4.09 -5.70
CA GLN A 24 -15.93 -3.73 -4.29
C GLN A 24 -14.50 -3.81 -3.76
N VAL A 25 -14.02 -2.73 -3.14
CA VAL A 25 -12.75 -2.74 -2.40
C VAL A 25 -12.92 -3.60 -1.15
N VAL A 26 -12.15 -4.68 -1.04
CA VAL A 26 -12.20 -5.64 0.08
C VAL A 26 -10.98 -5.57 0.99
N ALA A 27 -9.86 -5.04 0.49
CA ALA A 27 -8.63 -4.82 1.24
C ALA A 27 -7.79 -3.69 0.60
N VAL A 28 -6.71 -3.29 1.29
CA VAL A 28 -5.71 -2.33 0.81
C VAL A 28 -4.33 -2.89 1.12
N ILE A 29 -3.44 -2.92 0.13
CA ILE A 29 -2.01 -3.14 0.33
C ILE A 29 -1.40 -1.79 0.67
N ASN A 30 -0.76 -1.68 1.84
CA ASN A 30 -0.08 -0.46 2.26
C ASN A 30 1.40 -0.77 2.50
N VAL A 31 2.27 -0.04 1.81
CA VAL A 31 3.72 -0.05 2.03
C VAL A 31 4.17 1.33 2.49
N GLU A 32 5.14 1.36 3.39
CA GLU A 32 5.65 2.56 4.04
C GLU A 32 7.17 2.66 3.81
N GLY A 33 7.62 3.84 3.40
CA GLY A 33 9.03 4.15 3.15
C GLY A 33 9.58 5.09 4.21
N MET A 34 10.83 4.88 4.61
CA MET A 34 11.54 5.78 5.54
C MET A 34 12.19 6.98 4.84
N GLU A 35 12.14 7.00 3.50
CA GLU A 35 12.67 8.08 2.66
C GLU A 35 11.52 8.85 1.99
N PRO A 36 11.63 10.17 1.79
CA PRO A 36 10.72 10.91 0.92
C PRO A 36 10.77 10.36 -0.51
N ASP A 37 9.62 10.36 -1.20
CA ASP A 37 9.52 9.94 -2.61
C ASP A 37 10.11 8.55 -2.89
N ALA A 38 9.99 7.61 -1.94
CA ALA A 38 10.59 6.28 -2.02
C ALA A 38 9.92 5.33 -3.03
N PHE A 39 8.82 5.75 -3.66
CA PHE A 39 8.05 4.93 -4.58
C PHE A 39 7.95 5.63 -5.94
N ASP A 40 8.14 4.85 -6.99
CA ASP A 40 7.95 5.29 -8.38
C ASP A 40 6.81 4.54 -9.07
N ASP A 41 6.56 4.86 -10.35
CA ASP A 41 5.49 4.24 -11.14
C ASP A 41 5.64 2.72 -11.25
N SER A 42 6.87 2.19 -11.22
CA SER A 42 7.11 0.75 -11.30
C SER A 42 6.73 0.02 -10.01
N ASP A 43 6.86 0.69 -8.85
CA ASP A 43 6.35 0.18 -7.57
C ASP A 43 4.82 0.11 -7.59
N VAL A 44 4.16 1.13 -8.17
CA VAL A 44 2.70 1.15 -8.34
C VAL A 44 2.25 -0.03 -9.21
N GLU A 45 2.81 -0.18 -10.40
CA GLU A 45 2.47 -1.27 -11.34
C GLU A 45 2.68 -2.66 -10.72
N THR A 46 3.75 -2.81 -9.92
CA THR A 46 4.06 -4.04 -9.19
C THR A 46 2.99 -4.34 -8.15
N LEU A 47 2.61 -3.36 -7.33
CA LEU A 47 1.60 -3.56 -6.29
C LEU A 47 0.18 -3.73 -6.87
N GLU A 48 -0.14 -3.08 -7.99
CA GLU A 48 -1.39 -3.33 -8.75
C GLU A 48 -1.46 -4.77 -9.26
N THR A 49 -0.36 -5.27 -9.83
CA THR A 49 -0.29 -6.68 -10.29
C THR A 49 -0.49 -7.65 -9.13
N LEU A 50 0.07 -7.36 -7.95
CA LEU A 50 -0.15 -8.17 -6.76
C LEU A 50 -1.59 -8.07 -6.26
N ALA A 51 -2.19 -6.87 -6.27
CA ALA A 51 -3.59 -6.67 -5.89
C ALA A 51 -4.55 -7.45 -6.79
N ASP A 52 -4.30 -7.47 -8.10
CA ASP A 52 -5.06 -8.26 -9.07
C ASP A 52 -4.97 -9.77 -8.80
N GLN A 53 -3.78 -10.27 -8.45
CA GLN A 53 -3.60 -11.68 -8.09
C GLN A 53 -4.34 -12.05 -6.79
N LEU A 54 -4.35 -11.16 -5.80
CA LEU A 54 -5.09 -11.36 -4.55
C LEU A 54 -6.61 -11.31 -4.75
N ALA A 55 -7.10 -10.56 -5.73
CA ALA A 55 -8.54 -10.45 -6.00
C ALA A 55 -9.16 -11.74 -6.56
N VAL A 56 -8.35 -12.67 -7.08
CA VAL A 56 -8.81 -13.91 -7.72
C VAL A 56 -8.45 -15.20 -6.95
N ALA A 57 -7.68 -15.09 -5.86
CA ALA A 57 -7.21 -16.21 -5.04
C ALA A 57 -8.30 -16.83 -4.14
#